data_AF-A0A3D5ZAD8-F1
#
_entry.id   AF-A0A3D5ZAD8-F1
#
_cell.length_a   1.000
_cell.length_b   1.000
_cell.length_c   1.000
_cell.angle_alpha   90.00
_cell.angle_beta   90.00
_cell.angle_gamma   90.00
#
_symmetry.space_group_name_H-M   'P 1'
#
loop_
_entity.id
_entity.type
_entity.pdbx_description
1 polymer ?
#
loop_
_entity_poly.entity_id
_entity_poly.type
_entity_poly.pdbx_seq_one_letter_code
_entity_poly.pdbx_strand_id
1 'polypeptide(L)'
;MTRLTILLAVFLVAFSTDIAAQKKNKNKAEDKELTYSSDLVSGLNVRGIGPALTSGRIADLAVNPNNPFEYYVAVASGGVWKTTNAGTTY
;
A
#
# COMPACT_ATOMS: atom_id res chain seq x y z
N MET A 1 -26.22 -2.46 -65.03
CA MET A 1 -26.49 -2.20 -63.60
C MET A 1 -26.22 -3.41 -62.70
N THR A 2 -26.46 -4.65 -63.15
CA THR A 2 -26.22 -5.89 -62.38
C THR A 2 -24.77 -6.14 -61.93
N ARG A 3 -23.76 -5.72 -62.71
CA ARG A 3 -22.34 -5.88 -62.32
C ARG A 3 -21.91 -4.95 -61.19
N LEU A 4 -22.52 -3.76 -61.10
CA LEU A 4 -22.24 -2.79 -60.03
C LEU A 4 -22.86 -3.23 -58.71
N THR A 5 -24.06 -3.81 -58.74
CA THR A 5 -24.71 -4.38 -57.54
C THR A 5 -23.95 -5.57 -56.97
N ILE A 6 -23.34 -6.41 -57.82
CA ILE A 6 -22.50 -7.54 -57.35
C ILE A 6 -21.23 -7.02 -56.65
N LEU A 7 -20.55 -6.03 -57.22
CA LEU A 7 -19.37 -5.42 -56.60
C LEU A 7 -19.69 -4.73 -55.27
N LEU A 8 -20.83 -4.04 -55.18
CA LEU A 8 -21.28 -3.40 -53.95
C LEU A 8 -21.64 -4.42 -52.86
N ALA A 9 -22.27 -5.54 -53.24
CA ALA A 9 -22.60 -6.62 -52.31
C ALA A 9 -21.35 -7.31 -51.76
N VAL A 10 -20.34 -7.57 -52.61
CA VAL A 10 -19.06 -8.14 -52.17
C VAL A 10 -18.32 -7.18 -51.22
N PHE A 11 -18.37 -5.88 -51.49
CA PHE A 11 -17.77 -4.87 -50.62
C PHE A 11 -18.46 -4.79 -49.24
N LEU A 12 -19.80 -4.89 -49.18
CA LEU A 12 -20.55 -4.92 -47.92
C LEU A 12 -20.27 -6.18 -47.09
N VAL A 13 -20.12 -7.34 -47.75
CA VAL A 13 -19.79 -8.59 -47.05
C VAL A 13 -18.37 -8.55 -46.47
N ALA A 14 -17.41 -7.99 -47.21
CA ALA A 14 -16.04 -7.83 -46.72
C ALA A 14 -15.93 -6.86 -45.53
N PHE A 15 -16.71 -5.77 -45.52
CA PHE A 15 -16.74 -4.83 -44.38
C PHE A 15 -17.36 -5.43 -43.10
N SER A 16 -18.21 -6.44 -43.24
CA SER A 16 -18.91 -7.07 -42.11
C SER A 16 -17.98 -7.97 -41.27
N THR A 17 -16.90 -8.51 -41.85
CA THR A 17 -15.96 -9.37 -41.13
C THR A 17 -15.04 -8.60 -40.19
N ASP A 18 -14.75 -7.33 -40.49
CA ASP A 18 -13.94 -6.47 -39.61
C ASP A 18 -14.69 -6.09 -38.32
N ILE A 19 -16.01 -5.90 -38.40
CA ILE A 19 -16.87 -5.61 -37.24
C ILE A 19 -16.92 -6.80 -36.28
N ALA A 20 -16.93 -8.04 -36.80
CA ALA A 20 -16.90 -9.25 -35.99
C ALA A 20 -15.50 -9.52 -35.39
N ALA A 21 -14.42 -9.16 -36.07
CA ALA A 21 -13.04 -9.27 -35.58
C ALA A 21 -12.72 -8.25 -34.48
N GLN A 22 -13.38 -7.09 -34.47
CA GLN A 22 -13.34 -6.10 -33.40
C GLN A 22 -14.24 -6.43 -32.20
N LYS A 23 -14.81 -7.64 -32.10
CA LYS A 23 -15.34 -8.13 -30.83
C LYS A 23 -14.15 -8.33 -29.89
N LYS A 24 -13.71 -7.22 -29.28
CA LYS A 24 -12.78 -7.16 -28.16
C LYS A 24 -13.30 -8.17 -27.16
N ASN A 25 -12.65 -9.33 -27.12
CA ASN A 25 -12.81 -10.25 -26.02
C ASN A 25 -12.45 -9.40 -24.80
N LYS A 26 -13.46 -8.94 -24.08
CA LYS A 26 -13.32 -8.56 -22.67
C LYS A 26 -13.05 -9.86 -21.92
N ASN A 27 -11.94 -10.54 -22.26
CA ASN A 27 -11.10 -11.12 -21.24
C ASN A 27 -10.64 -9.89 -20.46
N LYS A 28 -11.51 -9.48 -19.54
CA LYS A 28 -11.18 -8.66 -18.40
C LYS A 28 -9.95 -9.38 -17.86
N ALA A 29 -8.77 -8.84 -18.14
CA ALA A 29 -7.63 -9.15 -17.31
C ALA A 29 -8.18 -8.91 -15.92
N GLU A 30 -8.38 -9.98 -15.18
CA GLU A 30 -8.67 -9.87 -13.77
C GLU A 30 -7.53 -9.00 -13.27
N ASP A 31 -7.81 -7.74 -12.99
CA ASP A 31 -7.06 -7.00 -12.00
C ASP A 31 -7.13 -7.94 -10.81
N LYS A 32 -6.09 -8.77 -10.65
CA LYS A 32 -5.83 -9.47 -9.41
C LYS A 32 -5.63 -8.32 -8.45
N GLU A 33 -6.72 -7.86 -7.86
CA GLU A 33 -6.70 -7.12 -6.62
C GLU A 33 -5.77 -7.94 -5.75
N LEU A 34 -4.58 -7.39 -5.49
CA LEU A 34 -3.68 -7.97 -4.53
C LEU A 34 -4.44 -7.90 -3.22
N THR A 35 -5.16 -8.97 -2.88
CA THR A 35 -5.89 -9.08 -1.64
C THR A 35 -4.85 -9.12 -0.54
N TYR A 36 -4.50 -7.95 -0.03
CA TYR A 36 -3.68 -7.82 1.15
C TYR A 36 -4.53 -8.30 2.34
N SER A 37 -4.51 -9.60 2.60
CA SER A 37 -5.12 -10.18 3.80
C SER A 37 -4.19 -9.97 4.99
N SER A 38 -4.76 -9.63 6.15
CA SER A 38 -4.06 -9.63 7.43
C SER A 38 -3.39 -10.98 7.73
N ASP A 39 -3.92 -12.08 7.18
CA ASP A 39 -3.36 -13.41 7.34
C ASP A 39 -1.92 -13.50 6.83
N LEU A 40 -1.56 -12.74 5.79
CA LEU A 40 -0.21 -12.72 5.20
C LEU A 40 0.85 -12.14 6.14
N VAL A 41 0.43 -11.27 7.07
CA VAL A 41 1.33 -10.61 8.04
C VAL A 41 1.05 -11.04 9.47
N SER A 42 0.12 -11.96 9.69
CA SER A 42 -0.31 -12.42 11.02
C SER A 42 0.81 -13.05 11.86
N GLY A 43 1.82 -13.64 11.19
CA GLY A 43 3.02 -14.16 11.85
C GLY A 43 4.10 -13.13 12.15
N LEU A 44 3.96 -11.88 11.66
CA LEU A 44 4.92 -10.81 11.91
C LEU A 44 4.56 -10.09 13.20
N ASN A 45 5.43 -10.21 14.20
CA ASN A 45 5.34 -9.41 15.42
C ASN A 45 6.11 -8.10 15.22
N VAL A 46 5.43 -6.98 15.47
CA VAL A 46 6.12 -5.69 15.59
C VAL A 46 7.01 -5.76 16.82
N ARG A 47 8.31 -5.54 16.61
CA ARG A 47 9.28 -5.45 17.70
C ARG A 47 10.10 -4.19 17.55
N GLY A 48 10.39 -3.55 18.66
CA GLY A 48 11.43 -2.52 18.68
C GLY A 48 12.77 -3.15 18.31
N ILE A 49 13.47 -2.58 17.33
CA ILE A 49 14.86 -2.92 17.00
C ILE A 49 15.85 -2.08 17.82
N GLY A 50 15.35 -1.33 18.81
CA GLY A 50 16.08 -0.28 19.50
C GLY A 50 16.18 0.99 18.65
N PRO A 51 16.63 2.11 19.24
CA PRO A 51 16.87 3.33 18.49
C PRO A 51 18.01 3.12 17.49
N ALA A 52 17.74 3.35 16.20
CA ALA A 52 18.74 3.24 15.13
C ALA A 52 19.84 4.32 15.22
N LEU A 53 19.54 5.42 15.92
CA LEU A 53 20.48 6.47 16.27
C LEU A 53 20.67 6.43 17.79
N THR A 54 21.87 6.09 18.25
CA THR A 54 22.29 6.17 19.66
C THR A 54 22.45 7.62 20.15
N SER A 55 21.89 8.57 19.40
CA SER A 55 21.95 10.00 19.65
C SER A 55 20.73 10.67 19.03
N GLY A 56 20.14 11.64 19.73
CA GLY A 56 19.00 12.40 19.27
C GLY A 56 18.80 13.64 20.14
N ARG A 57 18.16 14.67 19.60
CA ARG A 57 17.85 15.87 20.38
C ARG A 57 16.65 15.59 21.28
N ILE A 58 16.85 15.74 22.57
CA ILE A 58 15.77 15.78 23.55
C ILE A 58 15.19 17.19 23.54
N ALA A 59 13.91 17.29 23.24
CA ALA A 59 13.19 18.54 23.25
C ALA A 59 12.68 18.86 24.66
N ASP A 60 12.26 17.84 25.42
CA ASP A 60 11.68 18.00 26.75
C ASP A 60 11.78 16.71 27.60
N LEU A 61 11.66 16.87 28.91
CA LEU A 61 11.67 15.81 29.91
C LEU A 61 10.62 16.09 31.00
N ALA A 62 9.74 15.13 31.26
CA ALA A 62 8.75 15.22 32.34
C ALA A 62 8.92 14.06 33.33
N VAL A 63 9.20 14.38 34.59
CA VAL A 63 9.40 13.39 35.67
C VAL A 63 8.15 13.28 36.53
N ASN A 64 7.73 12.07 36.86
CA ASN A 64 6.62 11.86 37.80
C ASN A 64 7.04 12.35 39.20
N PRO A 65 6.35 13.35 39.79
CA PRO A 65 6.74 13.93 41.08
C PRO A 65 6.59 12.94 42.25
N ASN A 66 5.76 11.90 42.11
CA ASN A 66 5.54 10.88 43.14
C ASN A 66 6.46 9.66 42.97
N ASN A 67 7.07 9.50 41.79
CA ASN A 67 7.95 8.36 41.49
C ASN A 67 9.04 8.77 40.50
N PRO A 68 10.26 9.11 40.95
CA PRO A 68 11.33 9.58 40.07
C PRO A 68 11.86 8.50 39.11
N PHE A 69 11.48 7.23 39.28
CA PHE A 69 11.82 6.16 38.34
C PHE A 69 10.91 6.11 37.12
N GLU A 70 9.77 6.82 37.15
CA GLU A 70 8.86 7.00 36.03
C GLU A 70 9.01 8.40 35.42
N TYR A 71 9.37 8.45 34.15
CA TYR A 71 9.50 9.70 33.43
C TYR A 71 9.30 9.52 31.92
N TYR A 72 9.04 10.64 31.25
CA TYR A 72 8.77 10.71 29.83
C TYR A 72 9.81 11.60 29.15
N VAL A 73 10.31 11.15 28.00
CA VAL A 73 11.32 11.86 27.20
C VAL A 73 10.72 12.19 25.83
N ALA A 74 10.71 13.48 25.45
CA ALA A 74 10.28 13.92 24.14
C ALA A 74 11.49 14.07 23.20
N VAL A 75 11.53 13.27 22.13
CA VAL A 75 12.63 13.25 21.16
C VAL A 75 12.18 13.97 19.89
N ALA A 76 12.99 14.93 19.43
CA ALA A 76 12.64 15.83 18.33
C ALA A 76 12.18 15.14 17.02
N SER A 77 12.69 13.93 16.76
CA SER A 77 12.29 13.10 15.61
C SER A 77 11.94 11.66 16.00
N GLY A 78 11.78 11.39 17.29
CA GLY A 78 11.59 10.04 17.84
C GLY A 78 10.28 9.85 18.61
N GLY A 79 9.43 10.89 18.72
CA GLY A 79 8.20 10.82 19.49
C GLY A 79 8.44 10.92 21.01
N VAL A 80 7.54 10.33 21.79
CA VAL A 80 7.58 10.36 23.27
C VAL A 80 7.80 8.95 23.80
N TRP A 81 8.76 8.81 24.71
CA TRP A 81 9.15 7.54 25.32
C TRP A 81 8.90 7.58 26.81
N LYS A 82 8.43 6.47 27.39
CA LYS A 82 8.12 6.34 28.81
C LYS A 82 8.98 5.25 29.44
N THR A 83 9.64 5.57 30.54
CA THR A 83 10.24 4.55 31.41
C THR A 83 9.48 4.46 32.72
N THR A 84 9.53 3.29 33.37
CA THR A 84 9.12 3.06 34.76
C THR A 84 10.25 2.52 35.65
N ASN A 85 11.46 2.33 35.09
CA ASN A 85 12.63 1.75 35.75
C ASN A 85 13.90 2.59 35.55
N ALA A 86 13.76 3.90 35.74
CA ALA A 86 14.86 4.86 35.70
C ALA A 86 15.59 4.97 34.34
N GLY A 87 14.98 4.53 33.24
CA GLY A 87 15.56 4.57 31.90
C GLY A 87 16.34 3.32 31.52
N THR A 88 16.20 2.23 32.29
CA THR A 88 16.76 0.92 31.92
C THR A 88 16.04 0.37 30.67
N THR A 89 14.72 0.62 30.56
CA THR A 89 13.90 0.30 29.39
C THR A 89 12.87 1.41 29.14
N TYR A 90 12.41 1.54 27.89
CA TYR A 90 11.39 2.50 27.45
C TYR A 90 10.29 1.85 26.62
#